data_AF-A0A9X8VM63-F1
#
_entry.id   AF-A0A9X8VM63-F1
#
_cell.length_a   1.000
_cell.length_b   1.000
_cell.length_c   1.000
_cell.angle_alpha   90.00
_cell.angle_beta   90.00
_cell.angle_gamma   90.00
#
_symmetry.space_group_name_H-M   'P 1'
#
loop_
_entity.id
_entity.type
_entity.pdbx_description
1 polymer ?
#
loop_
_entity_poly.entity_id
_entity_poly.type
_entity_poly.pdbx_seq_one_letter_code
_entity_poly.pdbx_strand_id
1 'polypeptide(L)' 'MTLDNLVGLGLEVITPDAGAIKKLLAAAARNRRDAGITQLSNESRFDTAYKAVMQMANAALQAKGYRTLTSKPGHHQI' A
#
# COMPACT_ATOMS: atom_id res chain seq x y z
N MET A 1 0.79 -6.17 21.06
CA MET A 1 1.02 -6.83 19.77
C MET A 1 1.85 -5.88 18.92
N THR A 2 3.04 -6.27 18.46
CA THR A 2 3.94 -5.44 17.64
C THR A 2 3.99 -5.93 16.20
N LEU A 3 4.58 -5.17 15.27
CA LEU A 3 4.75 -5.59 13.87
C LEU A 3 5.65 -6.83 13.73
N ASP A 4 6.60 -7.04 14.65
CA ASP A 4 7.47 -8.21 14.67
C ASP A 4 6.69 -9.52 14.76
N ASN A 5 5.55 -9.52 15.46
CA ASN A 5 4.68 -10.70 15.57
C ASN A 5 4.06 -11.13 14.23
N LEU A 6 4.14 -10.28 13.19
CA LEU A 6 3.60 -10.56 11.85
C LEU A 6 4.68 -10.99 10.86
N VAL A 7 5.96 -11.00 11.25
CA VAL A 7 7.07 -11.44 10.39
C VAL A 7 6.91 -12.94 10.09
N GLY A 8 6.98 -13.32 8.82
CA GLY A 8 6.75 -14.69 8.33
C GLY A 8 5.26 -15.08 8.18
N LEU A 9 4.35 -14.34 8.82
CA LEU A 9 2.90 -14.54 8.65
C LEU A 9 2.35 -13.68 7.52
N GLY A 10 2.68 -12.38 7.52
CA GLY A 10 2.24 -11.39 6.54
C GLY A 10 3.28 -10.32 6.20
N LEU A 11 4.34 -10.19 7.01
CA LEU A 11 5.42 -9.23 6.82
C LEU A 11 6.77 -9.91 6.60
N GLU A 12 7.66 -9.19 5.92
CA GLU A 12 9.10 -9.48 5.87
C GLU A 12 9.88 -8.25 6.34
N VAL A 13 11.02 -8.49 6.98
CA VAL A 13 11.97 -7.43 7.34
C VAL A 13 12.77 -7.02 6.11
N ILE A 14 12.94 -5.72 5.91
CA ILE A 14 13.73 -5.13 4.83
C ILE A 14 14.53 -3.93 5.32
N THR A 15 15.57 -3.58 4.58
CA THR A 15 16.20 -2.27 4.73
C THR A 15 15.27 -1.19 4.14
N PRO A 16 14.91 -0.14 4.89
CA PRO A 16 14.13 0.97 4.36
C PRO A 16 14.81 1.59 3.13
N ASP A 17 14.05 1.81 2.06
CA ASP A 17 14.53 2.48 0.85
C ASP A 17 13.70 3.74 0.58
N ALA A 18 14.35 4.89 0.76
CA ALA A 18 13.74 6.20 0.53
C ALA A 18 13.19 6.38 -0.90
N GLY A 19 13.79 5.72 -1.90
CA GLY A 19 13.33 5.72 -3.28
C GLY A 19 11.97 5.05 -3.43
N ALA A 20 11.82 3.83 -2.93
CA ALA A 20 10.52 3.15 -2.93
C ALA A 20 9.47 3.84 -2.04
N ILE A 21 9.85 4.45 -0.90
CA ILE A 21 8.90 5.21 -0.05
C ILE A 21 8.32 6.36 -0.86
N LYS A 22 9.18 7.15 -1.53
CA LYS A 22 8.75 8.27 -2.38
C LYS A 22 7.85 7.81 -3.52
N LYS A 23 8.16 6.68 -4.17
CA LYS A 23 7.32 6.13 -5.24
C LYS A 23 5.92 5.74 -4.74
N LEU A 24 5.83 5.10 -3.58
CA LEU A 24 4.55 4.73 -2.96
C LEU A 24 3.72 5.97 -2.59
N LEU A 25 4.35 6.98 -1.97
CA LEU A 25 3.66 8.24 -1.64
C LEU A 25 3.20 9.00 -2.88
N ALA A 26 4.03 9.04 -3.93
CA ALA A 26 3.65 9.68 -5.19
C ALA A 26 2.49 8.96 -5.87
N ALA A 27 2.47 7.63 -5.85
CA ALA A 27 1.34 6.84 -6.34
C ALA A 27 0.08 7.10 -5.51
N ALA A 28 0.19 7.17 -4.18
CA ALA A 28 -0.94 7.40 -3.30
C ALA A 28 -1.56 8.78 -3.56
N ALA A 29 -0.73 9.79 -3.78
CA ALA A 29 -1.18 11.14 -4.11
C ALA A 29 -1.94 11.19 -5.44
N ARG A 30 -1.52 10.43 -6.46
CA ARG A 30 -2.25 10.32 -7.75
C ARG A 30 -3.60 9.64 -7.55
N ASN A 31 -3.61 8.44 -6.95
CA ASN A 31 -4.82 7.68 -6.70
C ASN A 31 -5.84 8.47 -5.85
N ARG A 32 -5.38 9.26 -4.87
CA ARG A 32 -6.24 10.16 -4.09
C ARG A 32 -6.87 11.27 -4.95
N ARG A 33 -6.12 11.84 -5.90
CA ARG A 33 -6.68 12.81 -6.85
C ARG A 33 -7.71 12.15 -7.76
N ASP A 34 -7.40 10.97 -8.28
CA ASP A 34 -8.25 10.24 -9.21
C ASP A 34 -9.59 9.83 -8.56
N ALA A 35 -9.57 9.44 -7.28
CA ALA A 35 -10.78 9.17 -6.50
C ALA A 35 -11.74 10.39 -6.40
N GLY A 36 -11.20 11.60 -6.57
CA GLY A 36 -11.97 12.86 -6.59
C GLY A 36 -12.63 13.18 -7.92
N ILE A 37 -12.34 12.44 -9.01
CA ILE A 37 -12.91 12.69 -10.33
C ILE A 37 -14.38 12.25 -10.35
N THR A 38 -15.30 13.22 -10.42
CA THR A 38 -16.74 12.97 -10.33
C THR A 38 -17.34 12.32 -11.57
N GLN A 39 -16.63 12.33 -12.70
CA GLN A 39 -17.01 11.67 -13.95
C GLN A 39 -16.80 10.15 -13.90
N LEU A 40 -16.03 9.64 -12.93
CA LEU A 40 -15.83 8.21 -12.73
C LEU A 40 -16.98 7.63 -11.91
N SER A 41 -17.25 6.33 -12.13
CA SER A 41 -18.23 5.60 -11.32
C SER A 41 -17.81 5.58 -9.85
N ASN A 42 -18.77 5.39 -8.95
CA ASN A 42 -18.47 5.29 -7.52
C ASN A 42 -17.54 4.10 -7.22
N GLU A 43 -17.68 3.00 -7.96
CA GLU A 43 -16.82 1.82 -7.86
C GLU A 43 -15.37 2.16 -8.23
N SER A 44 -15.17 2.89 -9.33
CA SER A 44 -13.82 3.30 -9.79
C SER A 44 -13.17 4.29 -8.81
N ARG A 45 -13.97 5.22 -8.28
CA ARG A 45 -13.53 6.17 -7.25
C ARG A 45 -13.16 5.48 -5.95
N PHE A 46 -13.92 4.45 -5.56
CA PHE A 46 -13.62 3.64 -4.39
C PHE A 46 -12.34 2.82 -4.58
N ASP A 47 -12.17 2.13 -5.73
CA ASP A 47 -10.97 1.35 -6.02
C ASP A 47 -9.70 2.21 -5.97
N THR A 48 -9.74 3.40 -6.58
CA THR A 48 -8.61 4.34 -6.55
C THR A 48 -8.36 4.89 -5.14
N ALA A 49 -9.40 5.23 -4.37
CA ALA A 49 -9.25 5.65 -2.97
C ALA A 49 -8.62 4.53 -2.11
N TYR A 50 -9.09 3.29 -2.27
CA TYR A 50 -8.55 2.12 -1.59
C TYR A 50 -7.07 1.90 -1.92
N LYS A 51 -6.70 1.97 -3.21
CA LYS A 51 -5.30 1.89 -3.66
C LYS A 51 -4.43 2.98 -3.04
N ALA A 52 -4.95 4.20 -2.87
CA ALA A 52 -4.20 5.28 -2.21
C ALA A 52 -3.88 4.92 -0.75
N VAL A 53 -4.86 4.40 0.01
CA VAL A 53 -4.66 3.96 1.40
C VAL A 53 -3.65 2.82 1.48
N MET A 54 -3.77 1.82 0.61
CA MET A 54 -2.84 0.69 0.54
C MET A 54 -1.40 1.14 0.26
N GLN A 55 -1.21 2.10 -0.64
CA GLN A 55 0.12 2.64 -0.95
C GLN A 55 0.71 3.44 0.22
N MET A 56 -0.10 4.20 0.95
CA MET A 56 0.34 4.88 2.18
C MET A 56 0.72 3.87 3.28
N ALA A 57 -0.07 2.82 3.46
CA ALA A 57 0.23 1.76 4.43
C ALA A 57 1.55 1.05 4.10
N ASN A 58 1.77 0.71 2.83
CA ASN A 58 3.03 0.10 2.39
C ASN A 58 4.23 1.05 2.54
N ALA A 59 4.05 2.36 2.32
CA ALA A 59 5.10 3.35 2.57
C ALA A 59 5.47 3.42 4.05
N ALA A 60 4.48 3.37 4.94
CA ALA A 60 4.69 3.37 6.38
C ALA A 60 5.41 2.09 6.86
N LEU A 61 5.01 0.92 6.36
CA LEU A 61 5.70 -0.35 6.64
C LEU A 61 7.16 -0.28 6.19
N GLN A 62 7.41 0.20 4.98
CA GLN A 62 8.76 0.32 4.45
C GLN A 62 9.62 1.26 5.28
N ALA A 63 9.08 2.41 5.70
CA ALA A 63 9.76 3.35 6.59
C ALA A 63 10.10 2.72 7.95
N LYS A 64 9.36 1.69 8.37
CA LYS A 64 9.60 0.91 9.59
C LYS A 64 10.44 -0.34 9.37
N GLY A 65 10.95 -0.58 8.16
CA GLY A 65 11.78 -1.75 7.86
C GLY A 65 10.98 -3.02 7.61
N TYR A 66 9.73 -2.90 7.20
CA TYR A 66 8.87 -4.03 6.85
C TYR A 66 8.28 -3.89 5.45
N ARG A 67 7.92 -5.02 4.82
CA ARG A 67 7.03 -5.05 3.64
C ARG A 67 6.03 -6.18 3.77
N THR A 68 4.91 -6.07 3.06
CA THR A 68 3.95 -7.18 2.93
C THR A 68 4.55 -8.32 2.11
N LEU A 69 4.29 -9.57 2.48
CA LEU A 69 4.62 -10.74 1.69
C LEU A 69 3.90 -10.68 0.32
N THR A 70 4.66 -10.77 -0.78
CA THR A 70 4.09 -10.89 -2.14
C THR A 70 3.95 -12.35 -2.60
N SER A 71 4.47 -13.30 -1.81
CA SER A 71 4.48 -14.73 -2.09
C SER A 71 3.24 -15.47 -1.60
N LYS A 72 2.38 -14.82 -0.80
CA LYS A 72 1.08 -15.33 -0.41
C LYS A 72 0.00 -14.56 -1.18
N PRO A 73 -0.93 -15.23 -1.87
CA PRO A 73 -2.08 -14.58 -2.48
C PRO A 73 -2.81 -13.71 -1.44
N GLY A 74 -2.89 -12.41 -1.68
CA GLY A 74 -3.80 -11.54 -0.94
C GLY A 74 -5.23 -11.69 -1.49
N HIS A 75 -6.21 -11.01 -0.91
CA HIS A 75 -7.61 -11.01 -1.41
C HIS A 75 -7.77 -10.51 -2.87
N HIS A 76 -6.69 -10.03 -3.47
CA HIS A 76 -6.62 -9.47 -4.83
C HIS A 76 -6.08 -10.47 -5.87
N GLN A 77 -5.59 -11.63 -5.46
CA GLN A 77 -5.34 -12.75 -6.36
C GLN A 77 -6.55 -13.69 -6.29
N ILE A 78 -7.50 -13.43 -7.19
CA ILE A 78 -8.56 -14.38 -7.55
C ILE A 78 -8.20 -14.89 -8.95
#